data_AF-A0A090D243-F1
#
_entry.id   AF-A0A090D243-F1
#
_cell.length_a   1.000
_cell.length_b   1.000
_cell.length_c   1.000
_cell.angle_alpha   90.00
_cell.angle_beta   90.00
_cell.angle_gamma   90.00
#
_symmetry.space_group_name_H-M   'P 1'
#
loop_
_entity.id
_entity.type
_entity.pdbx_description
1 polymer ?
#
loop_
_entity_poly.entity_id
_entity_poly.type
_entity_poly.pdbx_seq_one_letter_code
_entity_poly.pdbx_strand_id
1 'polypeptide(L)'
;MKIRLKMFSFLLCLLCMSANAGFGAIHHNIKMACKCSPGDQGPPGIDGPDGPTGPDGPDGPPGPQGPPGDPGTQNAVSSCNLFIIDGRIEVPASGSTAGSGPGYTYVAFPDHVELLFTVGLPGWTVQATAEAAPGESAVVSIDNVTYFPAFSIQIDGNATFVNFLATSCLTA
;
A
#
# COMPACT_ATOMS: atom_id res chain seq x y z
N MET A 1 20.59 37.62 -22.20
CA MET A 1 20.74 38.84 -23.03
C MET A 1 21.86 39.71 -22.42
N LYS A 2 23.10 39.61 -22.94
CA LYS A 2 24.30 40.38 -22.53
C LYS A 2 25.17 40.60 -23.80
N ILE A 3 24.69 41.33 -24.80
CA ILE A 3 24.88 42.78 -25.03
C ILE A 3 26.37 43.20 -25.03
N ARG A 4 26.92 43.26 -26.26
CA ARG A 4 27.68 44.39 -26.82
C ARG A 4 28.96 44.88 -26.09
N LEU A 5 29.85 44.00 -25.66
CA LEU A 5 31.21 44.40 -25.19
C LEU A 5 32.36 44.04 -26.15
N LYS A 6 32.11 43.29 -27.23
CA LYS A 6 33.14 42.91 -28.23
C LYS A 6 33.35 43.93 -29.36
N MET A 7 32.54 44.99 -29.44
CA MET A 7 32.50 45.88 -30.61
C MET A 7 33.19 47.24 -30.41
N PHE A 8 33.63 47.56 -29.18
CA PHE A 8 34.20 48.88 -28.87
C PHE A 8 35.70 48.88 -28.56
N SER A 9 36.31 47.71 -28.30
CA SER A 9 37.71 47.62 -27.86
C SER A 9 38.74 47.41 -28.99
N PHE A 10 38.35 47.14 -30.23
CA PHE A 10 39.30 47.00 -31.34
C PHE A 10 39.30 48.19 -32.30
N LEU A 11 38.33 49.09 -32.18
CA LEU A 11 38.26 50.35 -32.92
C LEU A 11 39.30 51.38 -32.46
N LEU A 12 40.03 51.09 -31.37
CA LEU A 12 41.13 51.89 -30.83
C LEU A 12 42.52 51.42 -31.31
N CYS A 13 42.61 50.35 -32.11
CA CYS A 13 43.81 50.01 -32.90
C CYS A 13 43.75 50.70 -34.28
N LEU A 14 43.31 51.96 -34.25
CA LEU A 14 43.40 52.95 -35.29
C LEU A 14 44.90 53.36 -35.43
N LEU A 15 45.29 53.84 -36.61
CA LEU A 15 46.34 54.86 -36.83
C LEU A 15 47.81 54.48 -37.06
N CYS A 16 48.24 53.21 -37.11
CA CYS A 16 49.69 52.95 -37.23
C CYS A 16 50.27 52.63 -38.62
N MET A 17 49.51 52.40 -39.70
CA MET A 17 50.13 51.87 -40.95
C MET A 17 49.69 52.47 -42.29
N SER A 18 49.31 53.76 -42.34
CA SER A 18 49.08 54.46 -43.62
C SER A 18 50.04 55.63 -43.84
N ALA A 19 51.35 55.40 -43.65
CA ALA A 19 52.39 56.32 -44.10
C ALA A 19 53.20 55.69 -45.25
N ASN A 20 52.79 56.07 -46.46
CA ASN A 20 53.57 56.31 -47.67
C ASN A 20 54.81 55.44 -48.02
N ALA A 21 54.67 54.76 -49.15
CA ALA A 21 55.46 54.89 -50.38
C ALA A 21 56.99 55.06 -50.30
N GLY A 22 57.72 54.16 -50.96
CA GLY A 22 58.92 54.54 -51.71
C GLY A 22 60.04 53.52 -51.76
N PHE A 23 60.43 53.18 -53.00
CA PHE A 23 61.72 52.65 -53.45
C PHE A 23 62.03 51.16 -53.25
N GLY A 24 62.29 50.53 -54.40
CA GLY A 24 62.57 49.12 -54.52
C GLY A 24 64.03 48.75 -54.36
N ALA A 25 64.28 47.45 -54.29
CA ALA A 25 65.41 46.77 -54.89
C ALA A 25 65.24 45.26 -54.65
N ILE A 26 65.11 44.53 -55.76
CA ILE A 26 65.68 43.21 -56.03
C ILE A 26 66.28 42.40 -54.85
N HIS A 27 65.65 41.28 -54.51
CA HIS A 27 66.29 39.95 -54.62
C HIS A 27 65.29 38.83 -54.24
N HIS A 28 65.08 37.89 -55.15
CA HIS A 28 64.50 36.59 -54.84
C HIS A 28 65.49 35.79 -53.99
N ASN A 29 65.17 35.54 -52.72
CA ASN A 29 65.40 34.23 -52.10
C ASN A 29 64.54 34.10 -50.84
N ILE A 30 63.52 33.27 -50.92
CA ILE A 30 62.53 33.00 -49.88
C ILE A 30 63.24 32.42 -48.66
N LYS A 31 63.41 33.22 -47.61
CA LYS A 31 63.49 32.78 -46.22
C LYS A 31 62.47 33.56 -45.41
N MET A 32 61.19 33.26 -45.65
CA MET A 32 60.19 33.40 -44.59
C MET A 32 60.62 32.44 -43.47
N ALA A 33 61.36 32.96 -42.49
CA ALA A 33 61.42 32.33 -41.19
C ALA A 33 60.02 32.49 -40.59
N CYS A 34 59.11 31.58 -40.95
CA CYS A 34 57.89 31.35 -40.19
C CYS A 34 58.34 30.94 -38.79
N LYS A 35 58.49 31.92 -37.89
CA LYS A 35 58.50 31.69 -36.46
C LYS A 35 57.08 31.25 -36.11
N CYS A 36 56.81 29.96 -36.27
CA CYS A 36 55.68 29.32 -35.61
C CYS A 36 56.02 29.33 -34.11
N SER A 37 55.50 30.33 -33.39
CA SER A 37 55.36 30.23 -31.94
C SER A 37 54.59 28.94 -31.66
N PRO A 38 55.05 28.05 -30.76
CA PRO A 38 54.20 26.94 -30.31
C PRO A 38 52.88 27.53 -29.82
N GLY A 39 51.76 27.03 -30.33
CA GLY A 39 50.44 27.46 -29.86
C GLY A 39 50.30 27.22 -28.37
N ASP A 40 49.61 28.11 -27.67
CA ASP A 40 49.35 27.98 -26.23
C ASP A 40 48.80 26.58 -25.92
N GLN A 41 49.30 25.95 -24.86
CA GLN A 41 48.78 24.66 -24.40
C GLN A 41 47.28 24.81 -24.12
N GLY A 42 46.48 23.90 -24.67
CA GLY A 42 45.03 23.90 -24.46
C GLY A 42 44.68 23.84 -22.97
N PRO A 43 43.49 24.36 -22.58
CA PRO A 43 43.04 24.29 -21.20
C PRO A 43 43.00 22.83 -20.71
N PRO A 44 43.19 22.59 -19.40
CA PRO A 44 43.00 21.26 -18.83
C PRO A 44 41.64 20.68 -19.21
N GLY A 45 41.59 19.36 -19.41
CA GLY A 45 40.33 18.65 -19.63
C GLY A 45 39.39 18.83 -18.43
N ILE A 46 38.09 18.74 -18.69
CA ILE A 46 37.07 18.73 -17.63
C ILE A 46 37.23 17.48 -16.77
N ASP A 47 36.91 17.59 -15.48
CA ASP A 47 36.84 16.43 -14.58
C ASP A 47 35.85 15.40 -15.11
N GLY A 48 36.16 14.12 -14.92
CA GLY A 48 35.29 13.02 -15.30
C GLY A 48 33.98 13.03 -14.50
N PRO A 49 32.89 12.44 -15.02
CA PRO A 49 31.65 12.32 -14.28
C PRO A 49 31.81 11.45 -13.04
N ASP A 50 31.01 11.70 -12.01
CA ASP A 50 30.93 10.86 -10.82
C ASP A 50 30.58 9.41 -11.19
N GLY A 51 31.15 8.46 -10.44
CA GLY A 51 30.87 7.04 -10.62
C GLY A 51 29.40 6.70 -10.27
N PRO A 52 28.87 5.58 -10.81
CA PRO A 52 27.51 5.16 -10.50
C PRO A 52 27.35 4.80 -9.02
N THR A 53 26.16 5.02 -8.48
CA THR A 53 25.77 4.52 -7.15
C THR A 53 25.95 3.00 -7.08
N GLY A 54 26.44 2.50 -5.94
CA GLY A 54 26.58 1.06 -5.70
C GLY A 54 25.23 0.32 -5.70
N PRO A 55 25.24 -1.01 -5.89
CA PRO A 55 24.02 -1.81 -5.83
C PRO A 55 23.44 -1.82 -4.41
N ASP A 56 22.13 -2.06 -4.32
CA ASP A 56 21.44 -2.27 -3.06
C ASP A 56 22.01 -3.48 -2.29
N GLY A 57 21.96 -3.42 -0.96
CA GLY A 57 22.37 -4.52 -0.10
C GLY A 57 21.43 -5.74 -0.22
N PRO A 58 21.89 -6.95 0.15
CA PRO A 58 21.04 -8.13 0.17
C PRO A 58 19.93 -8.02 1.22
N ASP A 59 18.82 -8.70 0.98
CA ASP A 59 17.73 -8.84 1.95
C ASP A 59 18.20 -9.48 3.26
N GLY A 60 17.60 -9.07 4.38
CA GLY A 60 17.84 -9.67 5.68
C GLY A 60 17.34 -11.12 5.77
N PRO A 61 17.88 -11.93 6.71
CA PRO A 61 17.40 -13.29 6.93
C PRO A 61 15.95 -13.30 7.45
N PRO A 62 15.19 -14.39 7.19
CA PRO A 62 13.88 -14.59 7.80
C PRO A 62 13.93 -14.53 9.33
N GLY A 63 12.87 -13.99 9.95
CA GLY A 63 12.73 -13.97 11.42
C GLY A 63 12.56 -15.38 12.01
N PRO A 64 12.78 -15.54 13.33
CA PRO A 64 12.59 -16.82 14.01
C PRO A 64 11.12 -17.26 14.00
N GLN A 65 10.89 -18.58 14.04
CA GLN A 65 9.55 -19.14 14.26
C GLN A 65 9.02 -18.73 15.64
N GLY A 66 7.72 -18.40 15.72
CA GLY A 66 7.04 -18.12 16.98
C GLY A 66 6.95 -19.35 17.91
N PRO A 67 6.68 -19.15 19.21
CA PRO A 67 6.52 -20.25 20.15
C PRO A 67 5.29 -21.13 19.80
N PRO A 68 5.28 -22.42 20.19
CA PRO A 68 4.08 -23.24 20.11
C PRO A 68 2.91 -22.61 20.87
N GLY A 69 1.68 -22.74 20.35
CA GLY A 69 0.47 -22.33 21.06
C GLY A 69 0.18 -23.21 22.28
N ASP A 70 -0.54 -22.67 23.25
CA ASP A 70 -0.94 -23.41 24.45
C ASP A 70 -1.92 -24.56 24.10
N PRO A 71 -1.89 -25.69 24.85
CA PRO A 71 -2.88 -26.75 24.68
C PRO A 71 -4.31 -26.24 24.92
N GLY A 72 -5.22 -26.51 23.99
CA GLY A 72 -6.63 -26.18 24.16
C GLY A 72 -7.26 -26.98 25.30
N THR A 73 -7.78 -26.31 26.33
CA THR A 73 -8.57 -26.95 27.40
C THR A 73 -9.97 -27.27 26.87
N GLN A 74 -10.21 -28.53 26.50
CA GLN A 74 -11.56 -29.00 26.17
C GLN A 74 -12.34 -29.23 27.46
N ASN A 75 -13.02 -28.19 27.96
CA ASN A 75 -14.08 -28.35 28.96
C ASN A 75 -15.32 -28.97 28.28
N ALA A 76 -15.24 -30.26 27.95
CA ALA A 76 -16.41 -30.99 27.50
C ALA A 76 -17.40 -31.06 28.66
N VAL A 77 -18.55 -30.41 28.51
CA VAL A 77 -19.72 -30.56 29.40
C VAL A 77 -20.15 -32.03 29.37
N SER A 78 -19.61 -32.84 30.27
CA SER A 78 -19.77 -34.30 30.30
C SER A 78 -21.17 -34.77 30.74
N SER A 79 -22.10 -33.85 31.02
CA SER A 79 -23.45 -34.14 31.52
C SER A 79 -24.54 -34.06 30.45
N CYS A 80 -24.25 -33.61 29.22
CA CYS A 80 -25.22 -33.63 28.12
C CYS A 80 -24.56 -33.89 26.76
N ASN A 81 -25.31 -34.48 25.84
CA ASN A 81 -24.89 -34.63 24.45
C ASN A 81 -25.02 -33.25 23.78
N LEU A 82 -23.89 -32.54 23.65
CA LEU A 82 -23.86 -31.19 23.12
C LEU A 82 -24.09 -31.19 21.60
N PHE A 83 -25.12 -30.47 21.16
CA PHE A 83 -25.34 -30.15 19.75
C PHE A 83 -24.84 -28.73 19.47
N ILE A 84 -24.06 -28.57 18.40
CA ILE A 84 -23.44 -27.29 18.04
C ILE A 84 -23.88 -26.91 16.62
N ILE A 85 -24.25 -25.65 16.43
CA ILE A 85 -24.46 -25.02 15.14
C ILE A 85 -23.63 -23.76 15.10
N ASP A 86 -22.84 -23.56 14.06
CA ASP A 86 -22.19 -22.30 13.76
C ASP A 86 -22.64 -21.78 12.40
N GLY A 87 -22.47 -20.47 12.22
CA GLY A 87 -22.76 -19.84 10.95
C GLY A 87 -22.13 -18.47 10.83
N ARG A 88 -21.84 -18.09 9.59
CA ARG A 88 -21.37 -16.76 9.18
C ARG A 88 -22.37 -16.19 8.20
N ILE A 89 -23.06 -15.14 8.60
CA ILE A 89 -24.18 -14.54 7.88
C ILE A 89 -23.73 -13.20 7.32
N GLU A 90 -23.91 -12.99 6.01
CA GLU A 90 -23.70 -11.69 5.37
C GLU A 90 -24.81 -10.72 5.76
N VAL A 91 -24.41 -9.51 6.18
CA VAL A 91 -25.34 -8.45 6.58
C VAL A 91 -25.53 -7.52 5.38
N PRO A 92 -26.75 -7.38 4.85
CA PRO A 92 -26.98 -6.49 3.72
C PRO A 92 -26.88 -5.03 4.16
N ALA A 93 -26.30 -4.17 3.32
CA ALA A 93 -26.24 -2.73 3.58
C ALA A 93 -27.64 -2.06 3.60
N SER A 94 -28.65 -2.67 2.98
CA SER A 94 -30.04 -2.22 3.02
C SER A 94 -31.00 -3.36 2.68
N GLY A 95 -32.26 -3.25 3.12
CA GLY A 95 -33.29 -4.23 2.83
C GLY A 95 -33.21 -5.47 3.72
N SER A 96 -33.51 -6.65 3.18
CA SER A 96 -33.35 -7.92 3.89
C SER A 96 -32.89 -9.02 2.95
N THR A 97 -32.13 -9.97 3.49
CA THR A 97 -31.70 -11.17 2.76
C THR A 97 -32.01 -12.39 3.61
N ALA A 98 -32.67 -13.38 3.03
CA ALA A 98 -32.94 -14.65 3.70
C ALA A 98 -32.00 -15.75 3.21
N GLY A 99 -31.67 -16.68 4.09
CA GLY A 99 -30.85 -17.83 3.76
C GLY A 99 -31.03 -18.99 4.73
N SER A 100 -30.27 -20.05 4.48
CA SER A 100 -30.31 -21.26 5.29
C SER A 100 -28.91 -21.85 5.44
N GLY A 101 -28.64 -22.42 6.61
CA GLY A 101 -27.45 -23.22 6.87
C GLY A 101 -27.80 -24.55 7.54
N PRO A 102 -26.80 -25.30 7.99
CA PRO A 102 -27.01 -26.61 8.60
C PRO A 102 -27.77 -26.51 9.93
N GLY A 103 -29.07 -26.83 9.92
CA GLY A 103 -29.91 -26.82 11.13
C GLY A 103 -30.47 -25.44 11.51
N TYR A 104 -30.34 -24.43 10.65
CA TYR A 104 -30.89 -23.10 10.88
C TYR A 104 -31.31 -22.40 9.59
N THR A 105 -32.22 -21.44 9.71
CA THR A 105 -32.56 -20.45 8.69
C THR A 105 -32.40 -19.05 9.28
N TYR A 106 -32.19 -18.05 8.43
CA TYR A 106 -32.05 -16.68 8.89
C TYR A 106 -32.69 -15.68 7.94
N VAL A 107 -33.00 -14.51 8.49
CA VAL A 107 -33.28 -13.28 7.75
C VAL A 107 -32.36 -12.19 8.32
N ALA A 108 -31.50 -11.65 7.47
CA ALA A 108 -30.56 -10.60 7.83
C ALA A 108 -31.07 -9.24 7.36
N PHE A 109 -31.01 -8.26 8.26
CA PHE A 109 -31.30 -6.85 8.04
C PHE A 109 -30.04 -6.03 8.38
N PRO A 110 -29.97 -4.75 8.02
CA PRO A 110 -28.80 -3.91 8.32
C PRO A 110 -28.52 -3.74 9.81
N ASP A 111 -29.56 -3.77 10.65
CA ASP A 111 -29.51 -3.49 12.09
C ASP A 111 -29.71 -4.74 12.96
N HIS A 112 -30.15 -5.87 12.39
CA HIS A 112 -30.30 -7.11 13.14
C HIS A 112 -30.35 -8.37 12.24
N VAL A 113 -30.17 -9.53 12.85
CA VAL A 113 -30.36 -10.84 12.21
C VAL A 113 -31.37 -11.65 13.01
N GLU A 114 -32.42 -12.10 12.35
CA GLU A 114 -33.36 -13.07 12.88
C GLU A 114 -32.87 -14.48 12.55
N LEU A 115 -32.64 -15.30 13.57
CA LEU A 115 -32.12 -16.65 13.46
C LEU A 115 -33.16 -17.66 13.98
N LEU A 116 -33.46 -18.69 13.19
CA LEU A 116 -34.38 -19.75 13.56
C LEU A 116 -33.68 -21.12 13.45
N PHE A 117 -33.66 -21.88 14.54
CA PHE A 117 -33.17 -23.26 14.51
C PHE A 117 -34.25 -24.21 13.99
N THR A 118 -33.92 -24.97 12.95
CA THR A 118 -34.84 -25.95 12.34
C THR A 118 -34.74 -27.32 13.01
N VAL A 119 -33.72 -27.52 13.83
CA VAL A 119 -33.58 -28.67 14.71
C VAL A 119 -34.47 -28.48 15.94
N GLY A 120 -35.39 -29.41 16.17
CA GLY A 120 -36.40 -29.35 17.24
C GLY A 120 -35.87 -29.62 18.65
N LEU A 121 -34.67 -29.12 18.98
CA LEU A 121 -34.09 -29.21 20.32
C LEU A 121 -34.45 -27.95 21.14
N PRO A 122 -34.76 -28.09 22.43
CA PRO A 122 -34.97 -26.94 23.31
C PRO A 122 -33.66 -26.37 23.85
N GLY A 123 -33.72 -25.24 24.56
CA GLY A 123 -32.61 -24.77 25.38
C GLY A 123 -31.38 -24.29 24.61
N TRP A 124 -31.58 -23.73 23.42
CA TRP A 124 -30.50 -23.10 22.66
C TRP A 124 -29.90 -21.92 23.43
N THR A 125 -28.58 -21.89 23.47
CA THR A 125 -27.78 -20.73 23.87
C THR A 125 -27.02 -20.26 22.64
N VAL A 126 -27.07 -18.96 22.35
CA VAL A 126 -26.38 -18.37 21.19
C VAL A 126 -25.34 -17.38 21.69
N GLN A 127 -24.17 -17.40 21.07
CA GLN A 127 -23.14 -16.36 21.17
C GLN A 127 -22.88 -15.84 19.77
N ALA A 128 -22.70 -14.53 19.61
CA ALA A 128 -22.47 -13.91 18.32
C ALA A 128 -21.36 -12.87 18.37
N THR A 129 -20.79 -12.57 17.21
CA THR A 129 -19.82 -11.50 16.97
C THR A 129 -20.09 -10.87 15.60
N ALA A 130 -19.67 -9.61 15.40
CA ALA A 130 -19.74 -8.95 14.09
C ALA A 130 -18.34 -8.75 13.49
N GLU A 131 -18.26 -8.86 12.17
CA GLU A 131 -17.12 -8.44 11.36
C GLU A 131 -17.45 -7.12 10.67
N ALA A 132 -16.82 -6.03 11.10
CA ALA A 132 -16.96 -4.72 10.48
C ALA A 132 -15.97 -4.54 9.31
N ALA A 133 -16.25 -3.59 8.42
CA ALA A 133 -15.31 -3.21 7.38
C ALA A 133 -14.03 -2.61 7.99
N PRO A 134 -12.89 -2.57 7.26
CA PRO A 134 -11.66 -1.99 7.76
C PRO A 134 -11.86 -0.53 8.21
N GLY A 135 -11.60 -0.25 9.49
CA GLY A 135 -11.76 1.08 10.07
C GLY A 135 -13.14 1.37 10.67
N GLU A 136 -14.07 0.42 10.60
CA GLU A 136 -15.38 0.48 11.25
C GLU A 136 -15.42 -0.44 12.48
N SER A 137 -16.38 -0.20 13.37
CA SER A 137 -16.66 -1.04 14.53
C SER A 137 -18.12 -1.45 14.51
N ALA A 138 -18.39 -2.71 14.85
CA ALA A 138 -19.72 -3.22 15.06
C ALA A 138 -19.74 -4.10 16.32
N VAL A 139 -20.75 -3.92 17.15
CA VAL A 139 -21.00 -4.74 18.33
C VAL A 139 -22.34 -5.45 18.13
N VAL A 140 -22.48 -6.64 18.70
CA VAL A 140 -23.75 -7.37 18.69
C VAL A 140 -24.28 -7.58 20.09
N SER A 141 -25.60 -7.55 20.21
CA SER A 141 -26.32 -8.00 21.40
C SER A 141 -27.38 -9.03 20.99
N ILE A 142 -27.73 -9.94 21.90
CA ILE A 142 -28.65 -11.03 21.62
C ILE A 142 -29.91 -10.81 22.45
N ASP A 143 -31.01 -10.57 21.76
CA ASP A 143 -32.33 -10.54 22.34
C ASP A 143 -32.98 -11.92 22.19
N ASN A 144 -33.28 -12.55 23.32
CA ASN A 144 -34.07 -13.77 23.35
C ASN A 144 -35.51 -13.42 22.96
N VAL A 145 -35.92 -13.82 21.76
CA VAL A 145 -37.28 -13.57 21.31
C VAL A 145 -38.23 -14.54 22.01
N THR A 146 -39.43 -14.06 22.34
CA THR A 146 -40.46 -14.81 23.07
C THR A 146 -41.03 -16.02 22.32
N TYR A 147 -40.69 -16.21 21.03
CA TYR A 147 -41.05 -17.38 20.23
C TYR A 147 -39.83 -18.30 20.07
N PHE A 148 -39.77 -19.37 20.87
CA PHE A 148 -38.72 -20.39 20.72
C PHE A 148 -38.92 -21.19 19.42
N PRO A 149 -37.85 -21.51 18.64
CA PRO A 149 -36.44 -21.21 18.84
C PRO A 149 -35.91 -20.08 17.92
N ALA A 150 -36.50 -18.89 18.00
CA ALA A 150 -36.03 -17.70 17.28
C ALA A 150 -35.18 -16.79 18.18
N PHE A 151 -34.06 -16.31 17.65
CA PHE A 151 -33.16 -15.34 18.29
C PHE A 151 -33.04 -14.11 17.41
N SER A 152 -32.94 -12.94 18.02
CA SER A 152 -32.64 -11.70 17.32
C SER A 152 -31.26 -11.21 17.75
N ILE A 153 -30.33 -11.14 16.80
CA ILE A 153 -28.99 -10.61 17.03
C ILE A 153 -29.02 -9.16 16.57
N GLN A 154 -29.10 -8.22 17.50
CA GLN A 154 -29.04 -6.78 17.21
C GLN A 154 -27.61 -6.36 16.90
N ILE A 155 -27.45 -5.44 15.95
CA ILE A 155 -26.16 -4.95 15.46
C ILE A 155 -26.08 -3.45 15.70
N ASP A 156 -25.11 -3.04 16.52
CA ASP A 156 -24.77 -1.64 16.74
C ASP A 156 -23.52 -1.29 15.92
N GLY A 157 -23.72 -0.62 14.79
CA GLY A 157 -22.65 -0.19 13.89
C GLY A 157 -22.83 -0.72 12.46
N ASN A 158 -21.77 -0.72 11.67
CA ASN A 158 -21.78 -1.22 10.29
C ASN A 158 -21.04 -2.56 10.22
N ALA A 159 -21.79 -3.65 10.24
CA ALA A 159 -21.26 -5.00 10.10
C ALA A 159 -21.37 -5.47 8.64
N THR A 160 -20.34 -6.15 8.16
CA THR A 160 -20.37 -6.87 6.88
C THR A 160 -20.81 -8.33 7.08
N PHE A 161 -20.46 -8.93 8.21
CA PHE A 161 -20.89 -10.27 8.59
C PHE A 161 -21.22 -10.36 10.08
N VAL A 162 -22.11 -11.28 10.42
CA VAL A 162 -22.35 -11.75 11.78
C VAL A 162 -21.96 -13.23 11.86
N ASN A 163 -21.07 -13.56 12.78
CA ASN A 163 -20.76 -14.95 13.12
C ASN A 163 -21.53 -15.33 14.38
N PHE A 164 -22.07 -16.53 14.43
CA PHE A 164 -22.69 -17.05 15.63
C PHE A 164 -22.23 -18.49 15.90
N LEU A 165 -22.28 -18.84 17.17
CA LEU A 165 -22.14 -20.19 17.70
C LEU A 165 -23.33 -20.45 18.61
N ALA A 166 -24.07 -21.50 18.32
CA ALA A 166 -25.24 -21.92 19.06
C ALA A 166 -25.06 -23.33 19.61
N THR A 167 -25.47 -23.52 20.86
CA THR A 167 -25.35 -24.80 21.55
C THR A 167 -26.66 -25.18 22.20
N SER A 168 -27.05 -26.45 22.06
CA SER A 168 -28.17 -27.04 22.79
C SER A 168 -27.77 -28.38 23.38
N CYS A 169 -28.37 -28.74 24.51
CA CYS A 169 -28.21 -30.04 25.14
C CYS A 169 -29.28 -31.01 24.64
N LEU A 170 -28.87 -32.12 24.04
CA LEU A 170 -29.73 -33.29 23.87
C LEU A 170 -29.90 -33.96 25.22
N THR A 171 -31.07 -33.77 25.85
CA THR A 171 -31.52 -34.65 26.93
C THR A 171 -31.93 -35.98 26.29
N ALA A 172 -31.18 -37.05 26.57
CA ALA A 172 -31.51 -38.41 26.15
C ALA A 172 -32.79 -38.91 26.81
#